data_AF-A0A9N8EB72-F1
#
_entry.id   AF-A0A9N8EB72-F1
#
_cell.length_a   1.000
_cell.length_b   1.000
_cell.length_c   1.000
_cell.angle_alpha   90.00
_cell.angle_beta   90.00
_cell.angle_gamma   90.00
#
_symmetry.space_group_name_H-M   'P 1'
#
loop_
_entity.id
_entity.type
_entity.pdbx_description
1 polymer ?
#
loop_
_entity_poly.entity_id
_entity_poly.type
_entity_poly.pdbx_seq_one_letter_code
_entity_poly.pdbx_strand_id
1 'polypeptide(L)'
;MAPLKSSLIPVLWVVVIGLSQTVSPVGAFSSSPTVFTTPIHKTSSSPLWKHTTTTTGSSSRKTTTSSQLHAAHYTGQAIGLFNNMKTPASIIAGALVPLGFLAPLPLKGEPGESKVEKRLRKFYYVLSVTTLATELIAVMWATVATNGLTERIIAPADSVWGLLKRDFELEWAAVNTHFVVGMLGFLAMIGSRAYFMAQKGLLGRSVMGIAASGLCLMVSIVNRGVAAGGGVQEFTGSNMRYGSDVLALMKRYATLLLARALARNTFGPIEILSVSIFLVSVYHGLKAVWNVPEDDE
;
A
#
# COMPACT_ATOMS: atom_id res chain seq x y z
N MET A 1 38.03 21.88 -0.46
CA MET A 1 36.70 21.87 0.20
C MET A 1 35.94 23.13 -0.19
N ALA A 2 34.95 23.03 -1.08
CA ALA A 2 34.08 24.15 -1.44
C ALA A 2 32.83 24.15 -0.52
N PRO A 3 32.41 25.29 0.04
CA PRO A 3 31.26 25.34 0.93
C PRO A 3 29.97 25.04 0.15
N LEU A 4 29.24 23.99 0.56
CA LEU A 4 27.89 23.73 0.09
C LEU A 4 27.01 24.93 0.47
N LYS A 5 26.52 25.67 -0.53
CA LYS A 5 25.59 26.78 -0.36
C LYS A 5 24.30 26.28 0.30
N SER A 6 24.00 26.79 1.50
CA SER A 6 22.88 26.43 2.38
C SER A 6 21.51 26.98 1.95
N SER A 7 21.32 27.31 0.67
CA SER A 7 20.16 28.07 0.19
C SER A 7 18.86 27.26 0.02
N LEU A 8 18.88 25.95 0.26
CA LEU A 8 17.71 25.07 0.11
C LEU A 8 16.90 24.87 1.41
N ILE A 9 17.48 25.17 2.57
CA ILE A 9 16.80 25.03 3.87
C ILE A 9 15.62 26.01 4.04
N PRO A 10 15.69 27.30 3.65
CA PRO A 10 14.58 28.23 3.93
C PRO A 10 13.33 27.97 3.09
N VAL A 11 13.46 27.39 1.88
CA VAL A 11 12.31 27.10 1.01
C VAL A 11 11.44 25.98 1.58
N LEU A 12 12.04 25.00 2.23
CA LEU A 12 11.31 23.88 2.86
C LEU A 12 10.49 24.36 4.09
N TRP A 13 11.01 25.32 4.86
CA TRP A 13 10.33 25.87 6.02
C TRP A 13 9.12 26.74 5.67
N VAL A 14 9.19 27.51 4.57
CA VAL A 14 8.06 28.36 4.12
C VAL A 14 6.86 27.52 3.67
N VAL A 15 7.09 26.37 3.02
CA VAL A 15 6.01 25.46 2.59
C VAL A 15 5.34 24.77 3.78
N VAL A 16 6.11 24.38 4.80
CA VAL A 16 5.58 23.73 6.02
C VAL A 16 4.79 24.72 6.88
N ILE A 17 5.25 25.97 7.02
CA ILE A 17 4.55 27.00 7.80
C ILE A 17 3.29 27.50 7.07
N GLY A 18 3.32 27.62 5.74
CA GLY A 18 2.15 28.00 4.94
C GLY A 18 1.01 26.97 4.96
N LEU A 19 1.34 25.67 5.02
CA LEU A 19 0.33 24.60 5.12
C LEU A 19 -0.25 24.46 6.54
N SER A 20 0.49 24.86 7.57
CA SER A 20 0.02 24.76 8.97
C SER A 20 -1.05 25.79 9.35
N GLN A 21 -1.33 26.80 8.50
CA GLN A 21 -2.35 27.83 8.77
C GLN A 21 -3.74 27.55 8.18
N THR A 22 -3.94 26.39 7.53
CA THR A 22 -5.25 26.03 6.94
C THR A 22 -5.94 24.82 7.56
N VAL A 23 -5.35 24.24 8.60
CA VAL A 23 -5.96 23.11 9.33
C VAL A 23 -6.63 23.65 10.58
N SER A 24 -7.93 23.90 10.52
CA SER A 24 -8.74 24.07 11.73
C SER A 24 -8.62 22.80 12.59
N PRO A 25 -8.57 22.91 13.93
CA PRO A 25 -8.45 21.75 14.79
C PRO A 25 -9.69 20.85 14.63
N VAL A 26 -9.52 19.71 13.96
CA VAL A 26 -10.48 18.60 13.99
C VAL A 26 -10.41 18.04 15.41
N GLY A 27 -11.52 18.16 16.14
CA GLY A 27 -11.63 17.71 17.53
C GLY A 27 -11.18 16.25 17.70
N ALA A 28 -10.54 15.98 18.83
CA ALA A 28 -10.09 14.65 19.22
C ALA A 28 -11.26 13.65 19.17
N PHE A 29 -11.28 12.82 18.13
CA PHE A 29 -12.19 11.68 18.05
C PHE A 29 -11.70 10.62 19.05
N SER A 30 -12.35 10.56 20.21
CA SER A 30 -12.31 9.40 21.10
C SER A 30 -13.07 8.26 20.43
N SER A 31 -12.39 7.45 19.62
CA SER A 31 -12.96 6.22 19.09
C SER A 31 -12.75 5.11 20.12
N SER A 32 -13.80 4.76 20.87
CA SER A 32 -13.87 3.47 21.55
C SER A 32 -13.79 2.36 20.51
N PRO A 33 -13.06 1.25 20.76
CA PRO A 33 -12.98 0.14 19.83
C PRO A 33 -14.37 -0.48 19.67
N THR A 34 -14.98 -0.32 18.49
CA THR A 34 -16.16 -1.10 18.13
C THR A 34 -15.69 -2.52 17.84
N VAL A 35 -15.86 -3.41 18.83
CA VAL A 35 -15.71 -4.85 18.63
C VAL A 35 -16.78 -5.28 17.63
N PHE A 36 -16.37 -5.50 16.39
CA PHE A 36 -17.25 -6.02 15.35
C PHE A 36 -17.47 -7.51 15.64
N THR A 37 -18.55 -7.83 16.34
CA THR A 37 -19.01 -9.21 16.49
C THR A 37 -19.54 -9.66 15.14
N THR A 38 -18.68 -10.27 14.32
CA THR A 38 -19.15 -10.99 13.13
C THR A 38 -20.16 -12.04 13.57
N PRO A 39 -21.39 -12.08 13.01
CA PRO A 39 -22.28 -13.20 13.27
C PRO A 39 -21.57 -14.47 12.77
N ILE A 40 -21.15 -15.30 13.72
CA ILE A 40 -20.70 -16.65 13.43
C ILE A 40 -21.91 -17.35 12.81
N HIS A 41 -21.87 -17.51 11.49
CA HIS A 41 -22.80 -18.38 10.80
C HIS A 41 -22.51 -19.78 11.31
N LYS A 42 -23.27 -20.23 12.31
CA LYS A 42 -23.26 -21.63 12.76
C LYS A 42 -23.64 -22.47 11.55
N THR A 43 -22.64 -23.01 10.86
CA THR A 43 -22.84 -24.18 10.01
C THR A 43 -23.27 -25.30 10.94
N SER A 44 -24.58 -25.50 11.02
CA SER A 44 -25.18 -26.65 11.68
C SER A 44 -24.62 -27.90 11.01
N SER A 45 -23.63 -28.51 11.66
CA SER A 45 -23.17 -29.84 11.34
C SER A 45 -24.24 -30.82 11.82
N SER A 46 -25.24 -31.06 10.98
CA SER A 46 -26.08 -32.25 11.14
C SER A 46 -25.29 -33.49 10.74
N PRO A 47 -25.31 -34.57 11.54
CA PRO A 47 -24.66 -35.81 11.20
C PRO A 47 -25.41 -36.51 10.05
N LEU A 48 -24.64 -36.79 9.01
CA LEU A 48 -24.52 -38.04 8.26
C LEU A 48 -25.63 -39.12 8.48
N TRP A 49 -26.09 -39.65 7.34
CA TRP A 49 -26.96 -40.81 7.07
C TRP A 49 -28.47 -40.55 7.05
N LYS A 50 -29.03 -40.51 5.84
CA LYS A 50 -30.26 -41.22 5.50
C LYS A 50 -30.27 -41.66 4.04
N HIS A 51 -30.75 -42.88 3.86
CA HIS A 51 -30.65 -43.72 2.68
C HIS A 51 -31.42 -43.23 1.46
N THR A 52 -30.91 -43.68 0.32
CA THR A 52 -31.52 -43.84 -1.00
C THR A 52 -33.01 -44.18 -0.97
N THR A 53 -33.82 -43.35 -1.61
CA THR A 53 -35.10 -43.78 -2.20
C THR A 53 -35.17 -43.26 -3.63
N THR A 54 -34.95 -44.17 -4.57
CA THR A 54 -35.23 -44.01 -6.00
C THR A 54 -36.70 -43.66 -6.19
N THR A 55 -37.00 -42.48 -6.72
CA THR A 55 -38.35 -42.16 -7.22
C THR A 55 -38.26 -41.70 -8.67
N THR A 56 -38.92 -42.49 -9.50
CA THR A 56 -39.08 -42.41 -10.94
C THR A 56 -39.87 -41.16 -11.35
N GLY A 57 -39.40 -40.49 -12.41
CA GLY A 57 -40.25 -39.84 -13.42
C GLY A 57 -41.09 -38.63 -13.00
N SER A 58 -40.57 -37.43 -13.23
CA SER A 58 -41.37 -36.34 -13.81
C SER A 58 -40.45 -35.39 -14.58
N SER A 59 -40.77 -35.15 -15.86
CA SER A 59 -40.15 -34.11 -16.68
C SER A 59 -40.53 -32.75 -16.12
N SER A 60 -39.76 -32.27 -15.14
CA SER A 60 -39.88 -30.91 -14.65
C SER A 60 -39.17 -29.98 -15.63
N ARG A 61 -39.97 -29.28 -16.43
CA ARG A 61 -39.56 -28.20 -17.31
C ARG A 61 -38.68 -27.24 -16.51
N LYS A 62 -37.37 -27.22 -16.78
CA LYS A 62 -36.44 -26.19 -16.28
C LYS A 62 -36.97 -24.84 -16.75
N THR A 63 -37.80 -24.19 -15.94
CA THR A 63 -38.06 -22.77 -16.04
C THR A 63 -36.71 -22.13 -15.81
N THR A 64 -36.09 -21.64 -16.89
CA THR A 64 -34.91 -20.80 -16.84
C THR A 64 -35.34 -19.51 -16.16
N THR A 65 -35.43 -19.53 -14.83
CA THR A 65 -35.60 -18.32 -14.03
C THR A 65 -34.35 -17.52 -14.30
N SER A 66 -34.47 -16.53 -15.19
CA SER A 66 -33.44 -15.53 -15.40
C SER A 66 -33.09 -15.01 -14.01
N SER A 67 -31.93 -15.41 -13.50
CA SER A 67 -31.41 -14.93 -12.24
C SER A 67 -31.24 -13.43 -12.42
N GLN A 68 -32.25 -12.65 -12.04
CA GLN A 68 -32.11 -11.22 -11.89
C GLN A 68 -30.98 -11.06 -10.87
N LEU A 69 -29.81 -10.65 -11.37
CA LEU A 69 -28.68 -10.28 -10.56
C LEU A 69 -29.20 -9.23 -9.57
N HIS A 70 -29.46 -9.66 -8.35
CA HIS A 70 -29.88 -8.77 -7.28
C HIS A 70 -28.69 -7.88 -6.97
N ALA A 71 -28.68 -6.67 -7.53
CA ALA A 71 -27.70 -5.68 -7.20
C ALA A 71 -27.77 -5.43 -5.68
N ALA A 72 -26.69 -5.77 -4.98
CA ALA A 72 -26.63 -5.71 -3.53
C ALA A 72 -25.78 -4.51 -3.07
N HIS A 73 -26.00 -4.08 -1.83
CA HIS A 73 -25.18 -3.05 -1.20
C HIS A 73 -23.89 -3.68 -0.67
N TYR A 74 -22.80 -3.48 -1.43
CA TYR A 74 -21.47 -4.02 -1.12
C TYR A 74 -20.56 -3.06 -0.31
N THR A 75 -21.13 -1.96 0.17
CA THR A 75 -20.40 -0.89 0.88
C THR A 75 -19.65 -1.41 2.12
N GLY A 76 -20.31 -2.25 2.94
CA GLY A 76 -19.72 -2.78 4.16
C GLY A 76 -18.49 -3.66 3.90
N GLN A 77 -18.54 -4.50 2.86
CA GLN A 77 -17.42 -5.35 2.44
C GLN A 77 -16.28 -4.49 1.88
N ALA A 78 -16.58 -3.46 1.08
CA ALA A 78 -15.58 -2.54 0.57
C ALA A 78 -14.86 -1.77 1.70
N ILE A 79 -15.59 -1.31 2.72
CA ILE A 79 -15.01 -0.70 3.93
C ILE A 79 -14.07 -1.69 4.63
N GLY A 80 -14.49 -2.95 4.77
CA GLY A 80 -13.66 -4.01 5.32
C GLY A 80 -12.33 -4.17 4.59
N LEU A 81 -12.33 -4.14 3.25
CA LEU A 81 -11.12 -4.23 2.44
C LEU A 81 -10.15 -3.06 2.67
N PHE A 82 -10.65 -1.83 2.75
CA PHE A 82 -9.80 -0.67 3.06
C PHE A 82 -9.24 -0.74 4.48
N ASN A 83 -10.05 -1.13 5.47
CA ASN A 83 -9.61 -1.28 6.86
C ASN A 83 -8.56 -2.38 7.03
N ASN A 84 -8.65 -3.47 6.25
CA ASN A 84 -7.65 -4.55 6.24
C ASN A 84 -6.25 -4.09 5.81
N MET A 85 -6.13 -2.99 5.07
CA MET A 85 -4.85 -2.38 4.71
C MET A 85 -4.50 -1.20 5.63
N LYS A 86 -5.49 -0.37 5.98
CA LYS A 86 -5.29 0.81 6.82
C LYS A 86 -4.68 0.49 8.19
N THR A 87 -5.19 -0.54 8.86
CA THR A 87 -4.73 -0.91 10.21
C THR A 87 -3.29 -1.42 10.23
N PRO A 88 -2.88 -2.41 9.43
CA PRO A 88 -1.48 -2.82 9.40
C PRO A 88 -0.56 -1.70 8.90
N ALA A 89 -0.98 -0.89 7.93
CA ALA A 89 -0.20 0.26 7.46
C ALA A 89 0.10 1.26 8.58
N SER A 90 -0.89 1.59 9.43
CA SER A 90 -0.69 2.51 10.55
C SER A 90 0.24 1.94 11.62
N ILE A 91 0.18 0.63 11.89
CA ILE A 91 1.10 -0.06 12.80
C ILE A 91 2.53 -0.01 12.26
N ILE A 92 2.73 -0.29 10.97
CA ILE A 92 4.05 -0.24 10.32
C ILE A 92 4.59 1.20 10.34
N ALA A 93 3.77 2.19 10.00
CA ALA A 93 4.14 3.60 10.08
C ALA A 93 4.59 4.01 11.49
N GLY A 94 3.89 3.55 12.53
CA GLY A 94 4.28 3.77 13.92
C GLY A 94 5.62 3.12 14.28
N ALA A 95 5.86 1.89 13.82
CA ALA A 95 7.12 1.16 14.04
C ALA A 95 8.31 1.75 13.26
N LEU A 96 8.06 2.42 12.13
CA LEU A 96 9.09 3.07 11.33
C LEU A 96 9.74 4.27 12.02
N VAL A 97 9.03 4.97 12.90
CA VAL A 97 9.58 6.14 13.60
C VAL A 97 10.81 5.79 14.45
N PRO A 98 10.74 4.84 15.40
CA PRO A 98 11.92 4.46 16.18
C PRO A 98 13.00 3.78 15.32
N LEU A 99 12.60 2.97 14.33
CA LEU A 99 13.53 2.20 13.50
C LEU A 99 14.34 3.10 12.53
N GLY A 100 13.65 4.02 11.85
CA GLY A 100 14.22 4.88 10.81
C GLY A 100 14.89 6.13 11.36
N PHE A 101 14.37 6.71 12.44
CA PHE A 101 14.79 8.06 12.89
C PHE A 101 15.44 8.09 14.27
N LEU A 102 14.96 7.31 15.24
CA LEU A 102 15.52 7.36 16.62
C LEU A 102 16.77 6.50 16.77
N ALA A 103 16.90 5.44 15.99
CA ALA A 103 18.08 4.60 16.00
C ALA A 103 18.66 4.44 14.58
N PRO A 104 19.09 5.53 13.93
CA PRO A 104 19.56 5.46 12.56
C PRO A 104 20.87 4.68 12.46
N LEU A 105 21.16 4.12 11.29
CA LEU A 105 22.48 3.55 11.01
C LEU A 105 23.55 4.66 11.09
N PRO A 106 24.71 4.47 11.74
CA PRO A 106 25.70 5.53 11.86
C PRO A 106 26.14 6.02 10.48
N LEU A 107 26.09 7.32 10.18
CA LEU A 107 26.41 7.86 8.84
C LEU A 107 27.88 7.66 8.44
N LYS A 108 28.77 7.77 9.42
CA LYS A 108 30.20 7.52 9.22
C LYS A 108 30.42 6.02 9.20
N GLY A 109 30.88 5.52 8.06
CA GLY A 109 31.34 4.15 7.91
C GLY A 109 32.53 3.87 8.82
N GLU A 110 32.71 2.59 9.16
CA GLU A 110 33.94 2.13 9.78
C GLU A 110 35.09 2.12 8.75
N PRO A 111 36.35 2.27 9.19
CA PRO A 111 37.50 2.10 8.30
C PRO A 111 37.46 0.71 7.63
N GLY A 112 37.68 0.67 6.32
CA GLY A 112 37.57 -0.56 5.51
C GLY A 112 36.15 -0.92 5.05
N GLU A 113 35.14 -0.08 5.28
CA GLU A 113 33.79 -0.31 4.78
C GLU A 113 33.73 -0.28 3.24
N SER A 114 33.12 -1.30 2.65
CA SER A 114 33.03 -1.43 1.19
C SER A 114 32.15 -0.33 0.57
N LYS A 115 32.39 -0.01 -0.72
CA LYS A 115 31.56 0.96 -1.47
C LYS A 115 30.06 0.60 -1.44
N VAL A 116 29.73 -0.70 -1.47
CA VAL A 116 28.35 -1.20 -1.42
C VAL A 116 27.70 -0.92 -0.07
N GLU A 117 28.43 -1.13 1.03
CA GLU A 117 27.92 -0.85 2.39
C GLU A 117 27.69 0.64 2.61
N LYS A 118 28.61 1.50 2.15
CA LYS A 118 28.44 2.96 2.16
C LYS A 118 27.16 3.37 1.40
N ARG A 119 26.90 2.75 0.24
CA ARG A 119 25.67 2.98 -0.54
C ARG A 119 24.42 2.48 0.18
N LEU A 120 24.46 1.26 0.73
CA LEU A 120 23.33 0.66 1.45
C LEU A 120 22.92 1.51 2.66
N ARG A 121 23.91 2.03 3.40
CA ARG A 121 23.70 2.93 4.53
C ARG A 121 23.05 4.25 4.11
N LYS A 122 23.48 4.87 3.01
CA LYS A 122 22.82 6.07 2.46
C LYS A 122 21.40 5.76 1.96
N PHE A 123 21.25 4.64 1.27
CA PHE A 123 19.98 4.18 0.74
C PHE A 123 18.97 3.91 1.86
N TYR A 124 19.40 3.40 3.01
CA TYR A 124 18.56 3.18 4.19
C TYR A 124 17.81 4.44 4.61
N TYR A 125 18.43 5.63 4.55
CA TYR A 125 17.75 6.88 4.92
C TYR A 125 16.66 7.27 3.92
N VAL A 126 16.98 7.21 2.62
CA VAL A 126 16.01 7.49 1.55
C VAL A 126 14.85 6.50 1.64
N LEU A 127 15.17 5.23 1.87
CA LEU A 127 14.21 4.16 2.06
C LEU A 127 13.34 4.41 3.30
N SER A 128 13.92 4.84 4.42
CA SER A 128 13.18 5.11 5.67
C SER A 128 12.11 6.17 5.49
N VAL A 129 12.46 7.31 4.89
CA VAL A 129 11.52 8.41 4.65
C VAL A 129 10.47 8.00 3.62
N THR A 130 10.89 7.35 2.53
CA THR A 130 9.97 6.92 1.47
C THR A 130 8.96 5.91 2.01
N THR A 131 9.41 4.92 2.78
CA THR A 131 8.57 3.89 3.37
C THR A 131 7.53 4.48 4.31
N LEU A 132 7.96 5.39 5.21
CA LEU A 132 7.03 6.07 6.12
C LEU A 132 5.99 6.88 5.34
N ALA A 133 6.43 7.64 4.33
CA ALA A 133 5.53 8.44 3.50
C ALA A 133 4.51 7.55 2.76
N THR A 134 4.92 6.43 2.18
CA THR A 134 4.01 5.51 1.48
C THR A 134 2.98 4.90 2.43
N GLU A 135 3.37 4.45 3.64
CA GLU A 135 2.40 3.90 4.59
C GLU A 135 1.38 4.96 5.06
N LEU A 136 1.82 6.20 5.31
CA LEU A 136 0.91 7.30 5.65
C LEU A 136 -0.04 7.64 4.49
N ILE A 137 0.45 7.61 3.24
CA ILE A 137 -0.39 7.81 2.06
C ILE A 137 -1.41 6.69 1.92
N ALA A 138 -1.04 5.42 2.17
CA ALA A 138 -1.97 4.29 2.15
C ALA A 138 -3.07 4.45 3.21
N VAL A 139 -2.72 4.84 4.44
CA VAL A 139 -3.68 5.14 5.52
C VAL A 139 -4.63 6.27 5.12
N MET A 140 -4.10 7.34 4.53
CA MET A 140 -4.89 8.49 4.11
C MET A 140 -5.92 8.12 3.03
N TRP A 141 -5.47 7.46 1.95
CA TRP A 141 -6.38 7.01 0.88
C TRP A 141 -7.45 6.05 1.39
N ALA A 142 -7.09 5.10 2.26
CA ALA A 142 -8.04 4.16 2.84
C ALA A 142 -9.08 4.87 3.74
N THR A 143 -8.67 5.90 4.45
CA THR A 143 -9.54 6.73 5.28
C THR A 143 -10.52 7.53 4.42
N VAL A 144 -10.02 8.23 3.40
CA VAL A 144 -10.86 9.00 2.47
C VAL A 144 -11.88 8.10 1.77
N ALA A 145 -11.46 6.92 1.31
CA ALA A 145 -12.35 5.96 0.68
C ALA A 145 -13.42 5.43 1.64
N THR A 146 -13.04 5.12 2.89
CA THR A 146 -13.98 4.66 3.92
C THR A 146 -15.03 5.73 4.26
N ASN A 147 -14.61 6.98 4.38
CA ASN A 147 -15.52 8.11 4.60
C ASN A 147 -16.45 8.28 3.40
N GLY A 148 -15.91 8.24 2.18
CA GLY A 148 -16.71 8.31 0.95
C GLY A 148 -17.75 7.19 0.82
N LEU A 149 -17.41 5.97 1.24
CA LEU A 149 -18.34 4.83 1.31
C LEU A 149 -19.42 5.01 2.39
N THR A 150 -19.14 5.78 3.44
CA THR A 150 -20.07 5.99 4.57
C THR A 150 -21.00 7.18 4.32
N GLU A 151 -20.49 8.24 3.72
CA GLU A 151 -21.19 9.52 3.58
C GLU A 151 -22.05 9.61 2.32
N ARG A 152 -21.72 8.85 1.27
CA ARG A 152 -22.41 8.93 -0.03
C ARG A 152 -23.41 7.79 -0.18
N ILE A 153 -24.54 8.09 -0.80
CA ILE A 153 -25.49 7.07 -1.26
C ILE A 153 -24.87 6.41 -2.49
N ILE A 154 -24.35 5.19 -2.31
CA ILE A 154 -23.73 4.45 -3.41
C ILE A 154 -24.76 3.58 -4.12
N ALA A 155 -24.79 3.69 -5.45
CA ALA A 155 -25.64 2.84 -6.29
C ALA A 155 -25.30 1.36 -6.07
N PRO A 156 -26.29 0.45 -6.07
CA PRO A 156 -26.05 -0.98 -6.02
C PRO A 156 -25.04 -1.44 -7.10
N ALA A 157 -24.32 -2.52 -6.80
CA ALA A 157 -23.33 -3.09 -7.71
C ALA A 157 -23.51 -4.62 -7.76
N ASP A 158 -23.02 -5.26 -8.82
CA ASP A 158 -23.10 -6.72 -8.98
C ASP A 158 -22.09 -7.45 -8.07
N SER A 159 -21.05 -6.75 -7.61
CA SER A 159 -20.03 -7.29 -6.70
C SER A 159 -19.29 -6.16 -5.99
N VAL A 160 -18.55 -6.51 -4.92
CA VAL A 160 -17.60 -5.60 -4.26
C VAL A 160 -16.58 -5.05 -5.26
N TRP A 161 -16.14 -5.88 -6.22
CA TRP A 161 -15.20 -5.45 -7.24
C TRP A 161 -15.81 -4.45 -8.22
N GLY A 162 -17.04 -4.71 -8.67
CA GLY A 162 -17.79 -3.78 -9.54
C GLY A 162 -17.95 -2.42 -8.88
N LEU A 163 -18.25 -2.40 -7.58
CA LEU A 163 -18.32 -1.20 -6.76
C LEU A 163 -16.98 -0.45 -6.72
N LEU A 164 -15.89 -1.14 -6.36
CA LEU A 164 -14.56 -0.53 -6.27
C LEU A 164 -14.11 0.00 -7.63
N LYS A 165 -14.29 -0.75 -8.70
CA LYS A 165 -13.87 -0.35 -10.04
C LYS A 165 -14.67 0.82 -10.60
N ARG A 166 -15.96 0.91 -10.27
CA ARG A 166 -16.83 1.99 -10.75
C ARG A 166 -16.55 3.31 -10.01
N ASP A 167 -16.49 3.26 -8.68
CA ASP A 167 -16.59 4.47 -7.86
C ASP A 167 -15.30 4.80 -7.07
N PHE A 168 -14.41 3.82 -6.85
CA PHE A 168 -13.25 3.94 -5.96
C PHE A 168 -11.96 3.35 -6.57
N GLU A 169 -11.83 3.36 -7.90
CA GLU A 169 -10.76 2.63 -8.58
C GLU A 169 -9.38 3.23 -8.22
N LEU A 170 -9.30 4.55 -8.18
CA LEU A 170 -8.08 5.28 -7.86
C LEU A 170 -7.67 5.06 -6.40
N GLU A 171 -8.62 5.19 -5.48
CA GLU A 171 -8.43 4.98 -4.05
C GLU A 171 -7.92 3.55 -3.81
N TRP A 172 -8.57 2.56 -4.43
CA TRP A 172 -8.16 1.17 -4.35
C TRP A 172 -6.74 0.95 -4.91
N ALA A 173 -6.43 1.52 -6.08
CA ALA A 173 -5.11 1.48 -6.70
C ALA A 173 -4.02 2.03 -5.78
N ALA A 174 -4.31 3.19 -5.20
CA ALA A 174 -3.38 3.95 -4.39
C ALA A 174 -3.08 3.20 -3.10
N VAL A 175 -4.11 2.74 -2.36
CA VAL A 175 -3.91 2.00 -1.09
C VAL A 175 -3.08 0.75 -1.33
N ASN A 176 -3.42 -0.07 -2.33
CA ASN A 176 -2.67 -1.29 -2.62
C ASN A 176 -1.22 -0.99 -3.02
N THR A 177 -0.99 0.00 -3.90
CA THR A 177 0.35 0.35 -4.35
C THR A 177 1.22 0.82 -3.20
N HIS A 178 0.74 1.79 -2.43
CA HIS A 178 1.50 2.39 -1.34
C HIS A 178 1.72 1.43 -0.18
N PHE A 179 0.72 0.61 0.16
CA PHE A 179 0.85 -0.42 1.19
C PHE A 179 1.89 -1.49 0.81
N VAL A 180 1.86 -1.99 -0.43
CA VAL A 180 2.86 -2.97 -0.88
C VAL A 180 4.25 -2.38 -0.91
N VAL A 181 4.43 -1.17 -1.45
CA VAL A 181 5.73 -0.49 -1.47
C VAL A 181 6.25 -0.21 -0.06
N GLY A 182 5.37 0.22 0.85
CA GLY A 182 5.68 0.43 2.27
C GLY A 182 6.12 -0.85 2.98
N MET A 183 5.38 -1.95 2.82
CA MET A 183 5.77 -3.22 3.41
C MET A 183 7.13 -3.73 2.91
N LEU A 184 7.40 -3.62 1.61
CA LEU A 184 8.69 -4.01 1.03
C LEU A 184 9.82 -3.11 1.55
N GLY A 185 9.59 -1.80 1.64
CA GLY A 185 10.55 -0.86 2.20
C GLY A 185 10.85 -1.14 3.67
N PHE A 186 9.83 -1.44 4.47
CA PHE A 186 9.97 -1.77 5.89
C PHE A 186 10.83 -3.02 6.11
N LEU A 187 10.57 -4.10 5.37
CA LEU A 187 11.37 -5.33 5.50
C LEU A 187 12.80 -5.13 4.99
N ALA A 188 13.00 -4.36 3.91
CA ALA A 188 14.33 -4.01 3.43
C ALA A 188 15.12 -3.16 4.45
N MET A 189 14.45 -2.27 5.19
CA MET A 189 15.07 -1.54 6.30
C MET A 189 15.48 -2.47 7.44
N ILE A 190 14.60 -3.37 7.88
CA ILE A 190 14.92 -4.35 8.93
C ILE A 190 16.13 -5.20 8.52
N GLY A 191 16.13 -5.73 7.29
CA GLY A 191 17.24 -6.53 6.76
C GLY A 191 18.56 -5.75 6.70
N SER A 192 18.51 -4.51 6.21
CA SER A 192 19.68 -3.62 6.16
C SER A 192 20.24 -3.34 7.55
N ARG A 193 19.36 -3.03 8.51
CA ARG A 193 19.77 -2.77 9.89
C ARG A 193 20.40 -3.99 10.54
N ALA A 194 19.75 -5.14 10.41
CA ALA A 194 20.22 -6.38 11.01
C ALA A 194 21.55 -6.84 10.39
N TYR A 195 21.76 -6.61 9.08
CA TYR A 195 23.05 -6.80 8.42
C TYR A 195 24.18 -6.01 9.10
N PHE A 196 23.96 -4.71 9.39
CA PHE A 196 24.98 -3.89 10.06
C PHE A 196 25.15 -4.23 11.54
N MET A 197 24.11 -4.70 12.23
CA MET A 197 24.21 -5.13 13.64
C MET A 197 24.98 -6.45 13.80
N ALA A 198 24.93 -7.35 12.80
CA ALA A 198 25.57 -8.66 12.83
C ALA A 198 27.07 -8.64 12.44
N GLN A 199 27.77 -7.53 12.68
CA GLN A 199 29.22 -7.36 12.48
C GLN A 199 29.73 -7.74 11.07
N LYS A 200 28.95 -7.48 10.01
CA LYS A 200 29.34 -7.56 8.57
C LYS A 200 29.90 -8.92 8.08
N GLY A 201 29.96 -9.93 8.92
CA GLY A 201 30.47 -11.26 8.62
C GLY A 201 29.45 -12.17 7.93
N LEU A 202 29.73 -13.48 7.99
CA LEU A 202 28.82 -14.51 7.47
C LEU A 202 27.40 -14.37 8.06
N LEU A 203 27.30 -14.03 9.35
CA LEU A 203 26.02 -13.82 10.02
C LEU A 203 25.20 -12.67 9.39
N GLY A 204 25.83 -11.52 9.13
CA GLY A 204 25.15 -10.39 8.48
C GLY A 204 24.62 -10.74 7.10
N ARG A 205 25.45 -11.44 6.29
CA ARG A 205 25.03 -11.94 4.97
C ARG A 205 23.86 -12.91 5.06
N SER A 206 23.90 -13.84 6.02
CA SER A 206 22.80 -14.79 6.26
C SER A 206 21.50 -14.08 6.65
N VAL A 207 21.56 -13.09 7.55
CA VAL A 207 20.37 -12.32 7.97
C VAL A 207 19.80 -11.51 6.81
N MET A 208 20.65 -10.88 6.00
CA MET A 208 20.20 -10.20 4.77
C MET A 208 19.55 -11.19 3.80
N GLY A 209 20.10 -12.40 3.65
CA GLY A 209 19.52 -13.47 2.84
C GLY A 209 18.12 -13.90 3.30
N ILE A 210 17.91 -14.02 4.62
CA ILE A 210 16.59 -14.30 5.21
C ILE A 210 15.60 -13.17 4.88
N ALA A 211 16.00 -11.91 5.05
CA ALA A 211 15.16 -10.76 4.73
C ALA A 211 14.82 -10.71 3.22
N ALA A 212 15.80 -10.96 2.35
CA ALA A 212 15.61 -11.00 0.91
C ALA A 212 14.66 -12.12 0.47
N SER A 213 14.76 -13.31 1.08
CA SER A 213 13.83 -14.42 0.84
C SER A 213 12.40 -14.04 1.25
N GLY A 214 12.24 -13.38 2.40
CA GLY A 214 10.96 -12.86 2.87
C GLY A 214 10.36 -11.85 1.87
N LEU A 215 11.16 -10.91 1.38
CA LEU A 215 10.74 -9.94 0.35
C LEU A 215 10.26 -10.64 -0.92
N CYS A 216 11.02 -11.62 -1.42
CA CYS A 216 10.64 -12.37 -2.62
C CYS A 216 9.32 -13.13 -2.42
N LEU A 217 9.11 -13.71 -1.24
CA LEU A 217 7.87 -14.40 -0.91
C LEU A 217 6.68 -13.43 -0.82
N MET A 218 6.87 -12.26 -0.20
CA MET A 218 5.84 -11.21 -0.14
C MET A 218 5.45 -10.74 -1.55
N VAL A 219 6.43 -10.44 -2.42
CA VAL A 219 6.17 -10.07 -3.81
C VAL A 219 5.43 -11.17 -4.56
N SER A 220 5.78 -12.44 -4.36
CA SER A 220 5.09 -13.58 -4.97
C SER A 220 3.63 -13.69 -4.51
N ILE A 221 3.36 -13.53 -3.22
CA ILE A 221 2.00 -13.52 -2.66
C ILE A 221 1.18 -12.37 -3.26
N VAL A 222 1.73 -11.16 -3.28
CA VAL A 222 1.05 -9.99 -3.85
C VAL A 222 0.80 -10.17 -5.35
N ASN A 223 1.77 -10.66 -6.13
CA ASN A 223 1.58 -10.91 -7.56
C ASN A 223 0.43 -11.90 -7.81
N ARG A 224 0.35 -12.99 -7.03
CA ARG A 224 -0.78 -13.93 -7.10
C ARG A 224 -2.10 -13.25 -6.73
N GLY A 225 -2.10 -12.42 -5.68
CA GLY A 225 -3.27 -11.65 -5.27
C GLY A 225 -3.75 -10.67 -6.34
N VAL A 226 -2.84 -9.93 -6.97
CA VAL A 226 -3.15 -9.00 -8.07
C VAL A 226 -3.66 -9.75 -9.30
N ALA A 227 -3.03 -10.87 -9.64
CA ALA A 227 -3.41 -11.69 -10.79
C ALA A 227 -4.78 -12.38 -10.62
N ALA A 228 -5.18 -12.67 -9.38
CA ALA A 228 -6.50 -13.17 -9.02
C ALA A 228 -7.52 -12.04 -8.75
N GLY A 229 -7.06 -10.81 -8.53
CA GLY A 229 -7.91 -9.64 -8.29
C GLY A 229 -8.76 -9.30 -9.51
N GLY A 230 -10.09 -9.32 -9.33
CA GLY A 230 -11.05 -9.12 -10.43
C GLY A 230 -12.47 -9.64 -10.19
N GLY A 231 -12.68 -10.43 -9.14
CA GLY A 231 -13.93 -11.18 -8.96
C GLY A 231 -13.93 -12.47 -9.80
N VAL A 232 -14.76 -13.43 -9.42
CA VAL A 232 -14.86 -14.73 -10.11
C VAL A 232 -15.25 -14.49 -11.57
N GLN A 233 -14.38 -14.97 -12.48
CA GLN A 233 -14.41 -14.83 -13.94
C GLN A 233 -15.66 -15.43 -14.61
N GLU A 234 -16.50 -16.11 -13.84
CA GLU A 234 -17.42 -17.13 -14.33
C GLU A 234 -18.74 -16.57 -14.89
N PHE A 235 -19.11 -15.33 -14.60
CA PHE A 235 -20.46 -14.83 -14.96
C PHE A 235 -20.52 -13.78 -16.08
N THR A 236 -19.47 -12.98 -16.31
CA THR A 236 -19.55 -11.83 -17.24
C THR A 236 -18.71 -11.95 -18.50
N GLY A 237 -17.92 -13.02 -18.68
CA GLY A 237 -17.11 -13.25 -19.89
C GLY A 237 -15.99 -12.22 -20.16
N SER A 238 -15.93 -11.14 -19.38
CA SER A 238 -14.90 -10.12 -19.45
C SER A 238 -13.76 -10.44 -18.48
N ASN A 239 -12.55 -10.61 -19.01
CA ASN A 239 -11.32 -10.76 -18.23
C ASN A 239 -10.96 -9.45 -17.49
N MET A 240 -11.72 -9.08 -16.47
CA MET A 240 -11.46 -7.90 -15.66
C MET A 240 -10.37 -8.16 -14.61
N ARG A 241 -9.15 -8.47 -15.07
CA ARG A 241 -7.97 -8.55 -14.20
C ARG A 241 -7.48 -7.14 -13.90
N TYR A 242 -7.12 -6.87 -12.65
CA TYR A 242 -6.55 -5.57 -12.29
C TYR A 242 -5.13 -5.37 -12.86
N GLY A 243 -4.35 -6.46 -12.94
CA GLY A 243 -3.01 -6.49 -13.51
C GLY A 243 -2.44 -7.90 -13.51
N SER A 244 -1.26 -8.10 -14.12
CA SER A 244 -0.51 -9.35 -14.07
C SER A 244 0.38 -9.47 -12.83
N ASP A 245 0.83 -8.34 -12.29
CA ASP A 245 1.87 -8.24 -11.27
C ASP A 245 1.82 -6.87 -10.56
N VAL A 246 2.66 -6.69 -9.54
CA VAL A 246 2.80 -5.44 -8.77
C VAL A 246 3.17 -4.25 -9.66
N LEU A 247 3.98 -4.44 -10.72
CA LEU A 247 4.34 -3.34 -11.61
C LEU A 247 3.15 -2.89 -12.45
N ALA A 248 2.29 -3.82 -12.87
CA ALA A 248 1.04 -3.51 -13.54
C ALA A 248 0.09 -2.70 -12.63
N LEU A 249 0.01 -3.05 -11.35
CA LEU A 249 -0.72 -2.27 -10.33
C LEU A 249 -0.15 -0.85 -10.19
N MET A 250 1.18 -0.70 -10.07
CA MET A 250 1.83 0.61 -10.00
C MET A 250 1.59 1.44 -11.28
N LYS A 251 1.68 0.81 -12.45
CA LYS A 251 1.40 1.46 -13.74
C LYS A 251 -0.05 1.89 -13.84
N ARG A 252 -1.01 1.05 -13.40
CA ARG A 252 -2.44 1.40 -13.36
C ARG A 252 -2.67 2.60 -12.46
N TYR A 253 -2.10 2.60 -11.25
CA TYR A 253 -2.16 3.73 -10.34
C TYR A 253 -1.59 5.01 -10.98
N ALA A 254 -0.39 4.96 -11.54
CA ALA A 254 0.23 6.11 -12.21
C ALA A 254 -0.61 6.62 -13.39
N THR A 255 -1.22 5.72 -14.16
CA THR A 255 -2.11 6.06 -15.28
C THR A 255 -3.39 6.74 -14.79
N LEU A 256 -4.01 6.21 -13.73
CA LEU A 256 -5.21 6.81 -13.12
C LEU A 256 -4.90 8.18 -12.52
N LEU A 257 -3.75 8.32 -11.86
CA LEU A 257 -3.30 9.59 -11.29
C LEU A 257 -3.05 10.62 -12.41
N LEU A 258 -2.38 10.22 -13.49
CA LEU A 258 -2.14 11.09 -14.64
C LEU A 258 -3.44 11.45 -15.38
N ALA A 259 -4.36 10.50 -15.54
CA ALA A 259 -5.66 10.76 -16.16
C ALA A 259 -6.47 11.78 -15.34
N ARG A 260 -6.46 11.65 -14.01
CA ARG A 260 -7.05 12.63 -13.08
C ARG A 260 -6.33 13.98 -13.14
N ALA A 261 -5.01 13.97 -13.38
CA ALA A 261 -4.20 15.18 -13.53
C ALA A 261 -4.49 15.94 -14.83
N LEU A 262 -4.74 15.22 -15.92
CA LEU A 262 -5.02 15.79 -17.23
C LEU A 262 -6.50 16.17 -17.41
N ALA A 263 -7.40 15.60 -16.61
CA ALA A 263 -8.79 16.03 -16.54
C ALA A 263 -8.83 17.48 -16.00
N ARG A 264 -9.06 18.44 -16.90
CA ARG A 264 -8.86 19.90 -16.72
C ARG A 264 -9.55 20.57 -15.52
N ASN A 265 -10.40 19.87 -14.78
CA ASN A 265 -11.20 20.45 -13.69
C ASN A 265 -10.89 19.90 -12.29
N THR A 266 -9.94 18.97 -12.13
CA THR A 266 -9.80 18.24 -10.86
C THR A 266 -8.42 18.26 -10.23
N PHE A 267 -7.35 18.61 -10.97
CA PHE A 267 -6.01 18.59 -10.38
C PHE A 267 -5.64 19.95 -9.80
N GLY A 268 -5.46 19.98 -8.48
CA GLY A 268 -5.07 21.19 -7.79
C GLY A 268 -3.61 21.53 -8.07
N PRO A 269 -3.21 22.81 -8.07
CA PRO A 269 -1.80 23.21 -8.18
C PRO A 269 -0.93 22.56 -7.10
N ILE A 270 -1.51 22.24 -5.93
CA ILE A 270 -0.84 21.55 -4.82
C ILE A 270 -0.44 20.11 -5.18
N GLU A 271 -1.25 19.41 -5.97
CA GLU A 271 -0.96 18.02 -6.37
C GLU A 271 0.19 17.98 -7.40
N ILE A 272 0.23 18.94 -8.34
CA ILE A 272 1.36 19.07 -9.27
C ILE A 272 2.64 19.40 -8.51
N LEU A 273 2.56 20.33 -7.57
CA LEU A 273 3.68 20.73 -6.74
C LEU A 273 4.20 19.55 -5.90
N SER A 274 3.32 18.77 -5.28
CA SER A 274 3.71 17.63 -4.45
C SER A 274 4.41 16.54 -5.27
N VAL A 275 3.89 16.21 -6.46
CA VAL A 275 4.53 15.26 -7.39
C VAL A 275 5.89 15.79 -7.85
N SER A 276 5.99 17.08 -8.16
CA SER A 276 7.24 17.71 -8.60
C SER A 276 8.30 17.68 -7.50
N ILE A 277 7.93 18.06 -6.27
CA ILE A 277 8.82 18.00 -5.09
C ILE A 277 9.26 16.56 -4.83
N PHE A 278 8.33 15.59 -4.92
CA PHE A 278 8.65 14.18 -4.75
C PHE A 278 9.69 13.70 -5.78
N LEU A 279 9.46 13.96 -7.07
CA LEU A 279 10.38 13.53 -8.14
C LEU A 279 11.76 14.16 -7.99
N VAL A 280 11.83 15.46 -7.69
CA VAL A 280 13.10 16.17 -7.44
C VAL A 280 13.82 15.58 -6.22
N SER A 281 13.09 15.31 -5.14
CA SER A 281 13.64 14.75 -3.91
C SER A 281 14.18 13.33 -4.12
N VAL A 282 13.45 12.48 -4.83
CA VAL A 282 13.89 11.13 -5.21
C VAL A 282 15.13 11.20 -6.09
N TYR A 283 15.16 12.07 -7.10
CA TYR A 283 16.32 12.27 -7.95
C TYR A 283 17.57 12.66 -7.16
N HIS A 284 17.45 13.66 -6.26
CA HIS A 284 18.57 14.07 -5.42
C HIS A 284 19.01 12.98 -4.43
N GLY A 285 18.06 12.25 -3.83
CA GLY A 285 18.34 11.13 -2.94
C GLY A 285 19.12 10.02 -3.67
N LEU A 286 18.65 9.58 -4.83
CA LEU A 286 19.31 8.57 -5.65
C LEU A 286 20.69 9.03 -6.11
N LYS A 287 20.82 10.30 -6.54
CA LYS A 287 22.11 10.88 -6.91
C LYS A 287 23.08 10.89 -5.73
N ALA A 288 22.63 11.22 -4.53
CA ALA A 288 23.46 11.21 -3.31
C ALA A 288 23.89 9.79 -2.89
N VAL A 289 23.04 8.79 -3.14
CA VAL A 289 23.38 7.38 -2.95
C VAL A 289 24.44 6.93 -3.95
N TRP A 290 24.34 7.34 -5.22
CA TRP A 290 25.23 6.87 -6.28
C TRP A 290 26.59 7.56 -6.29
N ASN A 291 26.60 8.89 -6.09
CA ASN A 291 27.80 9.72 -6.10
C ASN A 291 28.49 9.71 -4.73
N VAL A 292 28.90 8.53 -4.26
CA VAL A 292 29.81 8.43 -3.11
C VAL A 292 31.15 8.99 -3.58
N PRO A 293 31.64 10.12 -3.04
CA PRO A 293 32.99 10.55 -3.32
C PRO A 293 33.92 9.39 -2.97
N GLU A 294 34.78 9.03 -3.92
CA GLU A 294 35.97 8.28 -3.58
C GLU A 294 36.83 9.31 -2.86
N ASP A 295 36.60 9.49 -1.57
CA ASP A 295 37.53 10.24 -0.74
C ASP A 295 38.85 9.49 -0.89
N ASP A 296 39.82 10.13 -1.56
CA ASP A 296 41.15 9.61 -1.81
C ASP A 296 41.74 9.16 -0.47
N GLU A 297 41.88 7.83 -0.29
CA GLU A 297 42.52 7.22 0.89
C GLU A 297 43.98 7.65 1.02
#